data_AF-D8RQP2-F1
#
_entry.id   AF-D8RQP2-F1
#
_cell.length_a   1.000
_cell.length_b   1.000
_cell.length_c   1.000
_cell.angle_alpha   90.00
_cell.angle_beta   90.00
_cell.angle_gamma   90.00
#
_symmetry.space_group_name_H-M   'P 1'
#
loop_
_entity.id
_entity.type
_entity.pdbx_description
1 polymer ?
#
loop_
_entity_poly.entity_id
_entity_poly.type
_entity_poly.pdbx_seq_one_letter_code
_entity_poly.pdbx_strand_id
1 'polypeptide(L)'
;MAAMMQMGSSILAQCSSSEAGNQNRSQTDGAAGLRVSRLECARLSASGRHSTSRSSSHRRLVRAGVGNTFGNLFRVTTFGESHGGGVGCVIDGCPPRLNLTEEDMQEDLDRRRPGQSRITTPRKETDTCKILSGVAQGMTLGTPIAVLVPNTDQRGGDYSEMALAYRPSHADATYDFKYGIRAVQGGGRSSARETIGRVAAGAIAKKLLKQQCGTEVLAYVSRVHQVELPEGAIDHDNLTLEQVESNIVRCPDQDMAEKMIAAIDAVRVRGDSVGGVVTCIARNVPRGLGTPVFDKLEAELAKALMSLPATKGFEIGSGFEGTKMTGSEHNDEFYIDEIGNVRTRTNRSGGIQGGISNGETIVMRIAFKPTSTITKFQKTVTRDRQETELRARGRHDPCVVPRAVPMVEAMVALVLADQLLQNYAQCQFLPLDPVLQSSKLAANPPEEEPAAAHA
;
A
#
# COMPACT_ATOMS: atom_id res chain seq x y z
N MET A 1 -49.56 17.81 -11.09
CA MET A 1 -49.48 19.22 -10.66
C MET A 1 -48.04 19.66 -10.89
N ALA A 2 -47.57 20.19 -12.03
CA ALA A 2 -48.12 21.11 -13.02
C ALA A 2 -48.46 22.50 -12.46
N ALA A 3 -47.48 23.43 -12.52
CA ALA A 3 -47.55 24.88 -12.79
C ALA A 3 -46.20 25.52 -12.36
N MET A 4 -45.28 25.89 -13.26
CA MET A 4 -45.21 27.06 -14.18
C MET A 4 -44.80 28.40 -13.54
N MET A 5 -43.69 28.94 -14.10
CA MET A 5 -43.42 30.34 -14.50
C MET A 5 -43.13 31.39 -13.39
N GLN A 6 -42.24 32.40 -13.52
CA GLN A 6 -41.64 33.23 -14.61
C GLN A 6 -40.31 33.84 -14.08
N MET A 7 -39.18 33.90 -14.83
CA MET A 7 -38.70 34.91 -15.82
C MET A 7 -38.29 36.32 -15.34
N GLY A 8 -37.10 36.77 -15.80
CA GLY A 8 -36.66 38.17 -16.00
C GLY A 8 -35.45 38.58 -15.13
N SER A 9 -34.18 38.60 -15.55
CA SER A 9 -33.43 39.31 -16.63
C SER A 9 -33.12 40.79 -16.37
N SER A 10 -31.80 41.11 -16.33
CA SER A 10 -31.08 42.19 -17.05
C SER A 10 -30.35 43.32 -16.27
N ILE A 11 -29.25 43.79 -16.92
CA ILE A 11 -28.46 45.04 -16.80
C ILE A 11 -27.20 44.94 -15.89
N LEU A 12 -25.92 44.90 -16.32
CA LEU A 12 -24.99 45.61 -17.26
C LEU A 12 -24.49 47.02 -16.85
N ALA A 13 -23.14 47.17 -16.86
CA ALA A 13 -22.29 48.38 -17.00
C ALA A 13 -22.16 49.32 -15.75
N GLN A 14 -21.08 50.06 -15.45
CA GLN A 14 -19.75 50.35 -16.04
C GLN A 14 -18.95 51.24 -15.04
N CYS A 15 -17.60 51.27 -15.17
CA CYS A 15 -16.65 52.38 -14.89
C CYS A 15 -16.59 53.00 -13.45
N SER A 16 -15.48 53.52 -12.91
CA SER A 16 -14.32 54.25 -13.47
C SER A 16 -13.20 54.42 -12.42
N SER A 17 -11.96 54.33 -12.91
CA SER A 17 -10.72 55.08 -12.57
C SER A 17 -10.64 55.99 -11.33
N SER A 18 -9.49 55.88 -10.63
CA SER A 18 -8.76 57.05 -10.11
C SER A 18 -7.24 56.80 -10.12
N GLU A 19 -6.54 57.43 -11.08
CA GLU A 19 -5.11 57.75 -11.04
C GLU A 19 -4.92 59.19 -10.57
N ALA A 20 -3.91 59.44 -9.73
CA ALA A 20 -3.05 60.65 -9.60
C ALA A 20 -2.35 60.59 -8.22
N GLY A 21 -1.06 60.85 -8.03
CA GLY A 21 0.02 61.32 -8.88
C GLY A 21 1.30 61.59 -8.05
N ASN A 22 2.30 62.19 -8.70
CA ASN A 22 3.61 62.72 -8.24
C ASN A 22 4.78 61.73 -8.08
N GLN A 23 5.79 61.63 -8.96
CA GLN A 23 6.81 62.57 -9.52
C GLN A 23 7.97 62.99 -8.60
N ASN A 24 9.19 62.52 -8.95
CA ASN A 24 10.48 63.23 -9.08
C ASN A 24 11.55 62.21 -9.57
N ARG A 25 12.11 62.24 -10.81
CA ARG A 25 13.25 63.03 -11.38
C ARG A 25 14.51 63.04 -10.47
N SER A 26 15.77 62.84 -10.91
CA SER A 26 16.42 62.88 -12.24
C SER A 26 17.90 62.38 -12.20
N GLN A 27 18.35 61.76 -13.30
CA GLN A 27 19.62 61.85 -14.08
C GLN A 27 21.02 62.11 -13.47
N THR A 28 22.03 61.37 -14.02
CA THR A 28 23.21 61.84 -14.83
C THR A 28 23.96 60.58 -15.34
N ASP A 29 24.09 60.27 -16.65
CA ASP A 29 24.95 60.78 -17.74
C ASP A 29 26.44 60.36 -17.73
N GLY A 30 26.93 59.91 -18.90
CA GLY A 30 28.38 59.86 -19.22
C GLY A 30 28.84 58.81 -20.25
N ALA A 31 28.89 59.19 -21.54
CA ALA A 31 29.46 58.41 -22.66
C ALA A 31 30.62 59.18 -23.35
N ALA A 32 31.53 58.45 -24.04
CA ALA A 32 32.40 58.83 -25.18
C ALA A 32 33.80 58.16 -25.06
N GLY A 33 34.56 57.74 -26.09
CA GLY A 33 34.43 57.79 -27.56
C GLY A 33 35.70 57.27 -28.28
N LEU A 34 35.52 56.84 -29.55
CA LEU A 34 36.40 56.73 -30.74
C LEU A 34 37.95 56.66 -30.67
N ARG A 35 38.55 55.77 -31.50
CA ARG A 35 39.28 56.11 -32.77
C ARG A 35 39.80 54.89 -33.55
N VAL A 36 40.06 55.12 -34.84
CA VAL A 36 40.33 54.21 -35.98
C VAL A 36 41.80 54.25 -36.40
N SER A 37 42.39 53.14 -36.89
CA SER A 37 43.38 53.16 -38.00
C SER A 37 43.58 51.79 -38.67
N ARG A 38 43.71 51.82 -40.00
CA ARG A 38 43.93 50.71 -40.97
C ARG A 38 45.31 50.05 -40.88
N LEU A 39 45.40 48.77 -41.27
CA LEU A 39 46.53 48.22 -42.05
C LEU A 39 46.14 46.94 -42.81
N GLU A 40 46.75 46.75 -43.97
CA GLU A 40 46.41 45.83 -45.06
C GLU A 40 46.82 44.36 -44.88
N CYS A 41 46.01 43.50 -45.51
CA CYS A 41 46.28 42.25 -46.21
C CYS A 41 47.61 41.50 -45.98
N ALA A 42 47.51 40.28 -45.41
CA ALA A 42 48.34 39.15 -45.82
C ALA A 42 47.56 37.83 -45.66
N ARG A 43 47.55 37.05 -46.74
CA ARG A 43 47.09 35.66 -46.81
C ARG A 43 47.80 34.81 -45.75
N LEU A 44 47.12 33.81 -45.19
CA LEU A 44 47.56 32.41 -45.19
C LEU A 44 46.52 31.50 -44.52
N SER A 45 46.55 30.27 -45.01
CA SER A 45 45.65 29.15 -44.83
C SER A 45 45.59 28.56 -43.41
N ALA A 46 44.47 27.86 -43.19
CA ALA A 46 44.36 26.55 -42.54
C ALA A 46 43.60 26.49 -41.19
N SER A 47 42.63 25.56 -41.19
CA SER A 47 42.17 24.74 -40.06
C SER A 47 41.57 25.43 -38.82
N GLY A 48 40.40 26.06 -38.99
CA GLY A 48 39.49 26.39 -37.88
C GLY A 48 38.28 25.45 -37.83
N ARG A 49 38.35 24.41 -36.98
CA ARG A 49 37.27 23.47 -36.71
C ARG A 49 35.97 24.22 -36.41
N HIS A 50 34.93 24.02 -37.23
CA HIS A 50 33.58 24.41 -36.86
C HIS A 50 33.10 23.48 -35.75
N SER A 51 33.39 23.86 -34.50
CA SER A 51 32.66 23.36 -33.34
C SER A 51 31.26 23.97 -33.39
N THR A 52 30.35 23.33 -34.11
CA THR A 52 28.93 23.56 -33.89
C THR A 52 28.59 22.93 -32.55
N SER A 53 28.70 23.69 -31.46
CA SER A 53 28.12 23.29 -30.19
C SER A 53 26.60 23.31 -30.34
N ARG A 54 26.05 22.22 -30.89
CA ARG A 54 24.66 21.86 -30.64
C ARG A 54 24.57 21.62 -29.14
N SER A 55 24.16 22.65 -28.40
CA SER A 55 23.63 22.47 -27.06
C SER A 55 22.42 21.57 -27.21
N SER A 56 22.61 20.26 -27.09
CA SER A 56 21.51 19.36 -26.83
C SER A 56 21.06 19.70 -25.42
N SER A 57 20.07 20.59 -25.33
CA SER A 57 19.26 20.67 -24.14
C SER A 57 18.52 19.34 -24.04
N HIS A 58 19.18 18.33 -23.48
CA HIS A 58 18.53 17.14 -23.00
C HIS A 58 17.54 17.64 -21.95
N ARG A 59 16.29 17.88 -22.36
CA ARG A 59 15.17 17.97 -21.43
C ARG A 59 15.20 16.66 -20.67
N ARG A 60 15.77 16.71 -19.47
CA ARG A 60 15.75 15.60 -18.53
C ARG A 60 14.27 15.32 -18.30
N LEU A 61 13.77 14.25 -18.90
CA LEU A 61 12.40 13.83 -18.69
C LEU A 61 12.36 13.28 -17.27
N VAL A 62 12.14 14.17 -16.31
CA VAL A 62 12.00 13.82 -14.90
C VAL A 62 10.63 13.19 -14.78
N ARG A 63 10.58 11.86 -14.92
CA ARG A 63 9.39 11.09 -14.54
C ARG A 63 9.32 11.13 -13.02
N ALA A 64 8.46 11.99 -12.47
CA ALA A 64 8.21 12.02 -11.04
C ALA A 64 7.68 10.64 -10.63
N GLY A 65 8.41 9.94 -9.75
CA GLY A 65 7.90 8.74 -9.12
C GLY A 65 6.76 9.13 -8.19
N VAL A 66 5.51 8.93 -8.60
CA VAL A 66 4.34 9.20 -7.76
C VAL A 66 4.02 7.93 -6.98
N GLY A 67 4.38 7.90 -5.70
CA GLY A 67 4.15 6.76 -4.81
C GLY A 67 2.76 6.72 -4.17
N ASN A 68 1.76 7.34 -4.81
CA ASN A 68 0.38 7.40 -4.33
C ASN A 68 -0.55 6.41 -5.03
N THR A 69 -0.09 5.74 -6.09
CA THR A 69 -0.80 4.69 -6.83
C THR A 69 -0.13 3.34 -6.61
N PHE A 70 -0.94 2.31 -6.31
CA PHE A 70 -0.54 0.92 -6.15
C PHE A 70 -1.26 0.04 -7.19
N GLY A 71 -0.61 -1.02 -7.69
CA GLY A 71 -1.16 -1.96 -8.68
C GLY A 71 -0.92 -1.56 -10.14
N ASN A 72 -1.15 -2.50 -11.06
CA ASN A 72 -0.96 -2.35 -12.51
C ASN A 72 -2.28 -2.28 -13.29
N LEU A 73 -3.19 -3.23 -13.08
CA LEU A 73 -4.53 -3.26 -13.68
C LEU A 73 -5.60 -2.91 -12.66
N PHE A 74 -5.57 -3.51 -11.46
CA PHE A 74 -6.41 -3.07 -10.33
C PHE A 74 -5.66 -1.98 -9.56
N ARG A 75 -5.80 -0.73 -10.02
CA ARG A 75 -4.97 0.39 -9.57
C ARG A 75 -5.68 1.20 -8.50
N VAL A 76 -5.03 1.38 -7.35
CA VAL A 76 -5.57 2.17 -6.24
C VAL A 76 -4.72 3.40 -6.03
N THR A 77 -5.33 4.57 -6.15
CA THR A 77 -4.71 5.86 -5.82
C THR A 77 -5.34 6.43 -4.56
N THR A 78 -4.59 6.60 -3.48
CA THR A 78 -5.11 7.17 -2.23
C THR A 78 -4.88 8.68 -2.16
N PHE A 79 -5.73 9.42 -1.46
CA PHE A 79 -5.60 10.88 -1.26
C PHE A 79 -6.00 11.30 0.17
N GLY A 80 -5.63 12.54 0.53
CA GLY A 80 -5.97 13.17 1.80
C GLY A 80 -4.94 13.00 2.92
N GLU A 81 -5.03 13.93 3.88
CA GLU A 81 -4.23 14.01 5.10
C GLU A 81 -5.11 13.75 6.33
N SER A 82 -4.47 13.30 7.42
CA SER A 82 -5.19 12.97 8.67
C SER A 82 -6.02 14.10 9.29
N HIS A 83 -5.67 15.36 9.03
CA HIS A 83 -6.39 16.54 9.52
C HIS A 83 -6.89 17.43 8.37
N GLY A 84 -6.94 16.89 7.14
CA GLY A 84 -7.60 17.56 6.01
C GLY A 84 -9.11 17.38 6.04
N GLY A 85 -9.82 17.79 4.98
CA GLY A 85 -11.28 17.63 4.89
C GLY A 85 -11.77 16.17 4.86
N GLY A 86 -10.90 15.24 4.46
CA GLY A 86 -11.17 13.80 4.44
C GLY A 86 -10.02 13.03 3.83
N VAL A 87 -10.14 11.71 3.83
CA VAL A 87 -9.24 10.78 3.13
C VAL A 87 -10.05 9.90 2.20
N GLY A 88 -9.40 9.27 1.23
CA GLY A 88 -10.11 8.41 0.29
C GLY A 88 -9.21 7.74 -0.71
N CYS A 89 -9.85 7.13 -1.71
CA CYS A 89 -9.17 6.49 -2.81
C CYS A 89 -9.96 6.58 -4.12
N VAL A 90 -9.23 6.39 -5.22
CA VAL A 90 -9.77 6.14 -6.55
C VAL A 90 -9.25 4.77 -6.97
N ILE A 91 -10.17 3.85 -7.29
CA ILE A 91 -9.89 2.51 -7.80
C ILE A 91 -10.17 2.50 -9.30
N ASP A 92 -9.15 2.25 -10.10
CA ASP A 92 -9.22 2.08 -11.54
C ASP A 92 -9.01 0.61 -11.92
N GLY A 93 -9.70 0.14 -12.97
CA GLY A 93 -9.64 -1.24 -13.45
C GLY A 93 -10.39 -2.30 -12.63
N CYS A 94 -11.29 -1.89 -11.71
CA CYS A 94 -12.27 -2.82 -11.13
C CYS A 94 -13.24 -3.29 -12.23
N PRO A 95 -13.45 -4.62 -12.42
CA PRO A 95 -14.35 -5.12 -13.45
C PRO A 95 -15.80 -4.63 -13.29
N PRO A 96 -16.57 -4.47 -14.38
CA PRO A 96 -17.99 -4.12 -14.31
C PRO A 96 -18.84 -5.29 -13.80
N ARG A 97 -20.05 -4.97 -13.30
CA ARG A 97 -21.09 -5.92 -12.85
C ARG A 97 -20.76 -6.66 -11.54
N LEU A 98 -19.82 -6.15 -10.75
CA LEU A 98 -19.66 -6.56 -9.36
C LEU A 98 -20.72 -5.83 -8.52
N ASN A 99 -21.52 -6.57 -7.76
CA ASN A 99 -22.43 -5.93 -6.80
C ASN A 99 -21.60 -5.19 -5.75
N LEU A 100 -21.87 -3.90 -5.54
CA LEU A 100 -21.11 -3.06 -4.63
C LEU A 100 -21.96 -1.97 -4.00
N THR A 101 -21.84 -1.86 -2.68
CA THR A 101 -22.49 -0.87 -1.81
C THR A 101 -21.47 -0.33 -0.81
N GLU A 102 -21.77 0.79 -0.15
CA GLU A 102 -20.94 1.32 0.95
C GLU A 102 -20.79 0.32 2.11
N GLU A 103 -21.85 -0.45 2.40
CA GLU A 103 -21.88 -1.44 3.47
C GLU A 103 -20.78 -2.51 3.30
N ASP A 104 -20.52 -2.93 2.05
CA ASP A 104 -19.46 -3.90 1.73
C ASP A 104 -18.07 -3.44 2.17
N MET A 105 -17.82 -2.13 2.18
CA MET A 105 -16.55 -1.55 2.64
C MET A 105 -16.60 -1.20 4.13
N GLN A 106 -17.78 -0.86 4.64
CA GLN A 106 -17.96 -0.38 5.99
C GLN A 106 -17.56 -1.43 7.04
N GLU A 107 -17.82 -2.72 6.78
CA GLU A 107 -17.41 -3.82 7.67
C GLU A 107 -15.91 -3.81 7.97
N ASP A 108 -15.07 -3.70 6.94
CA ASP A 108 -13.61 -3.66 7.11
C ASP A 108 -13.10 -2.32 7.66
N LEU A 109 -13.74 -1.22 7.26
CA LEU A 109 -13.42 0.10 7.79
C LEU A 109 -13.70 0.18 9.29
N ASP A 110 -14.82 -0.40 9.73
CA ASP A 110 -15.16 -0.50 11.14
C ASP A 110 -14.13 -1.33 11.88
N ARG A 111 -13.72 -2.51 11.38
CA ARG A 111 -12.65 -3.33 11.97
C ARG A 111 -11.33 -2.56 12.12
N ARG A 112 -10.99 -1.68 11.19
CA ARG A 112 -9.75 -0.88 11.19
C ARG A 112 -9.81 0.35 12.12
N ARG A 113 -11.01 0.87 12.35
CA ARG A 113 -11.29 2.11 13.06
C ARG A 113 -10.59 2.18 14.43
N PRO A 114 -10.09 3.36 14.85
CA PRO A 114 -9.61 3.53 16.22
C PRO A 114 -10.75 3.44 17.25
N GLY A 115 -10.39 3.33 18.53
CA GLY A 115 -11.31 3.52 19.65
C GLY A 115 -12.29 2.39 19.91
N GLN A 116 -12.04 1.21 19.33
CA GLN A 116 -12.89 0.04 19.54
C GLN A 116 -12.71 -0.59 20.92
N SER A 117 -11.56 -0.38 21.57
CA SER A 117 -11.23 -1.07 22.82
C SER A 117 -10.23 -0.31 23.68
N ARG A 118 -10.07 -0.73 24.94
CA ARG A 118 -9.09 -0.15 25.88
C ARG A 118 -7.62 -0.32 25.47
N ILE A 119 -7.34 -1.26 24.57
CA ILE A 119 -5.98 -1.57 24.08
C ILE A 119 -5.64 -0.84 22.76
N THR A 120 -6.56 -0.01 22.26
CA THR A 120 -6.35 0.85 21.09
C THR A 120 -6.52 2.33 21.47
N THR A 121 -6.17 3.24 20.57
CA THR A 121 -6.27 4.68 20.76
C THR A 121 -7.73 5.09 20.97
N PRO A 122 -8.06 5.87 22.01
CA PRO A 122 -9.45 6.25 22.32
C PRO A 122 -10.06 7.35 21.43
N ARG A 123 -9.66 7.45 20.15
CA ARG A 123 -10.31 8.35 19.16
C ARG A 123 -11.62 7.76 18.68
N LYS A 124 -12.61 8.61 18.38
CA LYS A 124 -13.95 8.19 17.92
C LYS A 124 -14.23 8.72 16.52
N GLU A 125 -13.44 8.25 15.56
CA GLU A 125 -13.73 8.47 14.13
C GLU A 125 -14.76 7.42 13.71
N THR A 126 -15.74 7.75 12.84
CA THR A 126 -16.76 6.79 12.38
C THR A 126 -16.31 5.98 11.17
N ASP A 127 -15.32 6.49 10.44
CA ASP A 127 -14.79 5.92 9.18
C ASP A 127 -15.89 5.62 8.15
N THR A 128 -16.99 6.39 8.19
CA THR A 128 -18.12 6.23 7.28
C THR A 128 -17.70 6.59 5.85
N CYS A 129 -17.79 5.62 4.95
CA CYS A 129 -17.44 5.82 3.55
C CYS A 129 -18.64 6.25 2.70
N LYS A 130 -18.33 6.89 1.57
CA LYS A 130 -19.28 7.25 0.53
C LYS A 130 -18.68 6.98 -0.84
N ILE A 131 -19.42 6.28 -1.69
CA ILE A 131 -19.08 6.10 -3.09
C ILE A 131 -19.50 7.35 -3.86
N LEU A 132 -18.58 7.93 -4.62
CA LEU A 132 -18.79 9.15 -5.40
C LEU A 132 -18.94 8.89 -6.90
N SER A 133 -18.43 7.75 -7.41
CA SER A 133 -18.47 7.39 -8.83
C SER A 133 -18.21 5.90 -9.03
N GLY A 134 -18.35 5.41 -10.28
CA GLY A 134 -17.97 4.05 -10.66
C GLY A 134 -18.99 2.96 -10.32
N VAL A 135 -20.10 3.32 -9.66
CA VAL A 135 -21.20 2.44 -9.31
C VAL A 135 -22.52 3.05 -9.77
N ALA A 136 -23.40 2.23 -10.36
CA ALA A 136 -24.78 2.58 -10.62
C ALA A 136 -25.68 1.38 -10.32
N GLN A 137 -26.85 1.62 -9.72
CA GLN A 137 -27.82 0.57 -9.37
C GLN A 137 -27.20 -0.58 -8.55
N GLY A 138 -26.26 -0.26 -7.65
CA GLY A 138 -25.58 -1.24 -6.81
C GLY A 138 -24.56 -2.12 -7.54
N MET A 139 -24.15 -1.77 -8.76
CA MET A 139 -23.15 -2.51 -9.53
C MET A 139 -22.02 -1.61 -10.02
N THR A 140 -20.80 -2.16 -10.04
CA THR A 140 -19.64 -1.49 -10.65
C THR A 140 -19.83 -1.32 -12.16
N LEU A 141 -19.38 -0.18 -12.68
CA LEU A 141 -19.51 0.16 -14.10
C LEU A 141 -18.28 -0.21 -14.94
N GLY A 142 -17.19 -0.64 -14.33
CA GLY A 142 -15.89 -0.80 -15.00
C GLY A 142 -15.11 0.52 -15.16
N THR A 143 -15.73 1.64 -14.83
CA THR A 143 -15.10 2.97 -14.75
C THR A 143 -14.53 3.21 -13.34
N PRO A 144 -13.65 4.21 -13.16
CA PRO A 144 -13.05 4.49 -11.85
C PRO A 144 -14.08 4.68 -10.73
N ILE A 145 -13.82 4.02 -9.59
CA ILE A 145 -14.62 4.11 -8.36
C ILE A 145 -13.91 5.06 -7.41
N ALA A 146 -14.54 6.18 -7.07
CA ALA A 146 -14.02 7.12 -6.08
C ALA A 146 -14.74 6.94 -4.73
N VAL A 147 -13.98 6.82 -3.65
CA VAL A 147 -14.48 6.66 -2.28
C VAL A 147 -13.94 7.78 -1.41
N LEU A 148 -14.83 8.41 -0.63
CA LEU A 148 -14.49 9.47 0.32
C LEU A 148 -14.90 9.07 1.74
N VAL A 149 -14.01 9.34 2.70
CA VAL A 149 -14.27 9.26 4.14
C VAL A 149 -13.94 10.61 4.78
N PRO A 150 -14.93 11.36 5.28
CA PRO A 150 -14.69 12.65 5.93
C PRO A 150 -13.97 12.48 7.27
N ASN A 151 -13.14 13.46 7.65
CA ASN A 151 -12.52 13.49 8.98
C ASN A 151 -13.43 14.24 9.96
N THR A 152 -13.92 13.57 11.02
CA THR A 152 -14.92 14.13 11.95
C THR A 152 -14.38 14.56 13.32
N ASP A 153 -13.21 14.07 13.75
CA ASP A 153 -12.64 14.35 15.09
C ASP A 153 -11.33 15.16 15.00
N GLN A 154 -11.41 16.38 14.46
CA GLN A 154 -10.26 17.29 14.38
C GLN A 154 -10.16 18.17 15.62
N ARG A 155 -9.36 17.75 16.60
CA ARG A 155 -8.98 18.60 17.75
C ARG A 155 -7.62 19.23 17.49
N GLY A 156 -7.61 20.48 17.05
CA GLY A 156 -6.37 21.22 16.75
C GLY A 156 -5.49 21.52 17.97
N GLY A 157 -6.05 21.49 19.18
CA GLY A 157 -5.37 21.93 20.42
C GLY A 157 -4.28 20.99 20.97
N ASP A 158 -4.34 19.69 20.67
CA ASP A 158 -3.46 18.68 21.30
C ASP A 158 -2.04 18.62 20.68
N TYR A 159 -1.73 19.40 19.64
CA TYR A 159 -0.53 19.22 18.80
C TYR A 159 0.45 20.40 18.76
N SER A 160 0.21 21.48 19.52
CA SER A 160 1.10 22.66 19.52
C SER A 160 2.53 22.33 19.97
N GLU A 161 2.69 21.47 20.98
CA GLU A 161 4.00 20.98 21.44
C GLU A 161 4.70 20.09 20.39
N MET A 162 3.94 19.32 19.61
CA MET A 162 4.46 18.43 18.54
C MET A 162 4.85 19.19 17.26
N ALA A 163 4.50 20.48 17.17
CA ALA A 163 4.96 21.35 16.09
C ALA A 163 6.44 21.72 16.20
N LEU A 164 6.94 21.79 17.43
CA LEU A 164 8.23 22.41 17.73
C LEU A 164 9.42 21.44 17.58
N ALA A 165 9.19 20.13 17.74
CA ALA A 165 10.24 19.12 17.73
C ALA A 165 9.93 17.93 16.82
N TYR A 166 10.98 17.24 16.34
CA TYR A 166 10.80 15.99 15.62
C TYR A 166 10.44 14.87 16.58
N ARG A 167 9.40 14.09 16.29
CA ARG A 167 9.07 12.92 17.10
C ARG A 167 10.03 11.77 16.78
N PRO A 168 10.69 11.17 17.78
CA PRO A 168 11.56 10.02 17.54
C PRO A 168 10.85 8.91 16.78
N SER A 169 11.52 8.35 15.78
CA SER A 169 11.02 7.24 14.95
C SER A 169 9.72 7.53 14.16
N HIS A 170 9.30 8.79 14.07
CA HIS A 170 8.28 9.26 13.13
C HIS A 170 8.90 9.84 11.85
N ALA A 171 8.03 10.21 10.91
CA ALA A 171 8.42 10.73 9.61
C ALA A 171 8.73 12.24 9.61
N ASP A 172 8.66 12.93 10.75
CA ASP A 172 8.69 14.39 10.81
C ASP A 172 9.96 14.98 10.18
N ALA A 173 11.14 14.55 10.64
CA ALA A 173 12.42 15.03 10.12
C ALA A 173 12.63 14.63 8.66
N THR A 174 12.29 13.39 8.29
CA THR A 174 12.50 12.91 6.91
C THR A 174 11.56 13.58 5.92
N TYR A 175 10.35 13.95 6.32
CA TYR A 175 9.45 14.76 5.49
C TYR A 175 9.96 16.19 5.35
N ASP A 176 10.46 16.81 6.40
CA ASP A 176 11.07 18.15 6.31
C ASP A 176 12.33 18.12 5.43
N PHE A 177 13.18 17.10 5.54
CA PHE A 177 14.38 16.97 4.68
C PHE A 177 14.02 16.70 3.22
N LYS A 178 12.96 15.93 2.96
CA LYS A 178 12.57 15.56 1.59
C LYS A 178 11.76 16.64 0.89
N TYR A 179 10.81 17.26 1.60
CA TYR A 179 9.81 18.16 1.01
C TYR A 179 9.96 19.62 1.43
N GLY A 180 10.72 19.92 2.49
CA GLY A 180 10.87 21.27 3.05
C GLY A 180 9.62 21.81 3.79
N ILE A 181 8.50 21.10 3.70
CA ILE A 181 7.22 21.42 4.31
C ILE A 181 6.56 20.15 4.85
N ARG A 182 5.88 20.26 6.00
CA ARG A 182 5.10 19.17 6.59
C ARG A 182 3.75 19.67 7.09
N ALA A 183 2.73 18.83 6.93
CA ALA A 183 1.48 18.97 7.65
C ALA A 183 1.70 18.47 9.09
N VAL A 184 2.01 19.41 9.98
CA VAL A 184 2.38 19.15 11.38
C VAL A 184 1.27 18.42 12.14
N GLN A 185 0.02 18.80 11.90
CA GLN A 185 -1.13 18.22 12.59
C GLN A 185 -1.35 16.75 12.16
N GLY A 186 -1.37 15.84 13.15
CA GLY A 186 -1.63 14.42 12.96
C GLY A 186 -0.64 13.63 12.11
N GLY A 187 0.50 14.21 11.74
CA GLY A 187 1.48 13.58 10.84
C GLY A 187 1.09 13.59 9.35
N GLY A 188 0.08 14.37 8.97
CA GLY A 188 -0.28 14.59 7.57
C GLY A 188 -0.52 13.31 6.79
N ARG A 189 0.21 13.17 5.66
CA ARG A 189 0.16 12.03 4.73
C ARG A 189 0.85 10.77 5.24
N SER A 190 1.80 10.90 6.17
CA SER A 190 2.49 9.75 6.79
C SER A 190 1.65 9.01 7.84
N SER A 191 0.50 9.56 8.18
CA SER A 191 -0.42 9.02 9.18
C SER A 191 -1.07 7.72 8.71
N ALA A 192 -1.33 6.80 9.64
CA ALA A 192 -2.13 5.60 9.40
C ALA A 192 -3.60 5.91 9.01
N ARG A 193 -4.03 7.18 9.02
CA ARG A 193 -5.32 7.59 8.41
C ARG A 193 -5.36 7.27 6.92
N GLU A 194 -4.24 7.39 6.21
CA GLU A 194 -4.15 7.11 4.77
C GLU A 194 -4.61 5.69 4.43
N THR A 195 -4.39 4.72 5.33
CA THR A 195 -4.74 3.32 5.06
C THR A 195 -6.25 3.05 5.06
N ILE A 196 -7.10 4.05 5.33
CA ILE A 196 -8.55 3.99 5.02
C ILE A 196 -8.79 3.77 3.54
N GLY A 197 -8.09 4.52 2.68
CA GLY A 197 -8.22 4.36 1.23
C GLY A 197 -7.79 2.96 0.76
N ARG A 198 -6.81 2.36 1.46
CA ARG A 198 -6.35 1.00 1.20
C ARG A 198 -7.36 -0.04 1.65
N VAL A 199 -7.94 0.11 2.85
CA VAL A 199 -8.94 -0.82 3.39
C VAL A 199 -10.23 -0.78 2.58
N ALA A 200 -10.72 0.41 2.22
CA ALA A 200 -11.90 0.55 1.35
C ALA A 200 -11.69 -0.15 -0.01
N ALA A 201 -10.54 0.08 -0.66
CA ALA A 201 -10.22 -0.59 -1.91
C ALA A 201 -10.00 -2.11 -1.74
N GLY A 202 -9.40 -2.51 -0.62
CA GLY A 202 -9.18 -3.90 -0.26
C GLY A 202 -10.49 -4.68 -0.05
N ALA A 203 -11.52 -4.06 0.51
CA ALA A 203 -12.84 -4.67 0.65
C ALA A 203 -13.47 -4.99 -0.72
N ILE A 204 -13.36 -4.06 -1.68
CA ILE A 204 -13.78 -4.29 -3.08
C ILE A 204 -12.99 -5.45 -3.69
N ALA A 205 -11.68 -5.49 -3.48
CA ALA A 205 -10.82 -6.57 -3.97
C ALA A 205 -11.16 -7.92 -3.34
N LYS A 206 -11.42 -7.98 -2.02
CA LYS A 206 -11.87 -9.20 -1.33
C LYS A 206 -13.18 -9.70 -1.91
N LYS A 207 -14.15 -8.80 -2.15
CA LYS A 207 -15.44 -9.16 -2.76
C LYS A 207 -15.27 -9.72 -4.17
N LEU A 208 -14.45 -9.08 -5.00
CA LEU A 208 -14.11 -9.56 -6.35
C LEU A 208 -13.48 -10.96 -6.31
N LEU A 209 -12.46 -11.15 -5.48
CA LEU A 209 -11.72 -12.41 -5.33
C LEU A 209 -12.61 -13.55 -4.82
N LYS A 210 -13.46 -13.27 -3.83
CA LYS A 210 -14.42 -14.24 -3.29
C LYS A 210 -15.44 -14.65 -4.36
N GLN A 211 -15.99 -13.70 -5.11
CA GLN A 211 -16.97 -13.99 -6.17
C GLN A 211 -16.35 -14.76 -7.34
N GLN A 212 -15.13 -14.41 -7.75
CA GLN A 212 -14.52 -14.99 -8.95
C GLN A 212 -13.84 -16.34 -8.70
N CYS A 213 -13.23 -16.51 -7.53
CA CYS A 213 -12.34 -17.65 -7.26
C CYS A 213 -12.64 -18.36 -5.94
N GLY A 214 -13.58 -17.86 -5.13
CA GLY A 214 -13.79 -18.36 -3.77
C GLY A 214 -12.62 -18.05 -2.83
N THR A 215 -11.69 -17.18 -3.24
CA THR A 215 -10.51 -16.80 -2.45
C THR A 215 -10.92 -16.07 -1.18
N GLU A 216 -10.31 -16.45 -0.07
CA GLU A 216 -10.52 -15.83 1.24
C GLU A 216 -9.20 -15.35 1.81
N VAL A 217 -9.19 -14.13 2.31
CA VAL A 217 -8.02 -13.53 2.96
C VAL A 217 -8.39 -13.23 4.41
N LEU A 218 -7.70 -13.88 5.34
CA LEU A 218 -7.90 -13.72 6.78
C LEU A 218 -6.55 -13.41 7.43
N ALA A 219 -6.54 -12.49 8.39
CA ALA A 219 -5.37 -12.23 9.19
C ALA A 219 -5.70 -12.24 10.68
N TYR A 220 -4.69 -12.49 11.50
CA TYR A 220 -4.83 -12.52 12.95
C TYR A 220 -3.52 -12.16 13.63
N VAL A 221 -3.62 -11.74 14.89
CA VAL A 221 -2.45 -11.39 15.70
C VAL A 221 -1.82 -12.67 16.24
N SER A 222 -0.57 -12.93 15.85
CA SER A 222 0.16 -14.13 16.24
C SER A 222 1.23 -13.88 17.29
N ARG A 223 1.65 -12.62 17.46
CA ARG A 223 2.54 -12.22 18.55
C ARG A 223 2.26 -10.80 19.01
N VAL A 224 2.32 -10.59 20.32
CA VAL A 224 2.46 -9.26 20.92
C VAL A 224 3.59 -9.29 21.93
N HIS A 225 4.56 -8.39 21.75
CA HIS A 225 5.77 -8.36 22.56
C HIS A 225 6.45 -9.75 22.63
N GLN A 226 6.54 -10.36 23.83
CA GLN A 226 7.12 -11.68 24.06
C GLN A 226 6.07 -12.81 24.15
N VAL A 227 4.79 -12.50 23.93
CA VAL A 227 3.70 -13.47 23.93
C VAL A 227 3.42 -13.87 22.50
N GLU A 228 3.75 -15.11 22.14
CA GLU A 228 3.71 -15.65 20.78
C GLU A 228 2.89 -16.94 20.73
N LEU A 229 2.10 -17.10 19.68
CA LEU A 229 1.44 -18.36 19.39
C LEU A 229 2.50 -19.42 19.06
N PRO A 230 2.39 -20.63 19.64
CA PRO A 230 3.18 -21.76 19.19
C PRO A 230 2.98 -22.02 17.69
N GLU A 231 4.02 -22.52 17.02
CA GLU A 231 3.90 -22.93 15.62
C GLU A 231 2.86 -24.04 15.49
N GLY A 232 2.01 -23.96 14.46
CA GLY A 232 0.91 -24.90 14.25
C GLY A 232 -0.27 -24.79 15.22
N ALA A 233 -0.29 -23.80 16.12
CA ALA A 233 -1.40 -23.63 17.09
C ALA A 233 -2.76 -23.31 16.44
N ILE A 234 -2.74 -22.70 15.26
CA ILE A 234 -3.95 -22.33 14.51
C ILE A 234 -4.06 -23.21 13.28
N ASP A 235 -5.18 -23.92 13.15
CA ASP A 235 -5.56 -24.59 11.93
C ASP A 235 -5.99 -23.56 10.87
N HIS A 236 -5.15 -23.36 9.87
CA HIS A 236 -5.38 -22.37 8.81
C HIS A 236 -6.53 -22.76 7.89
N ASP A 237 -6.82 -24.04 7.72
CA ASP A 237 -7.87 -24.51 6.81
C ASP A 237 -9.26 -24.20 7.38
N ASN A 238 -9.41 -24.32 8.70
CA ASN A 238 -10.68 -24.11 9.40
C ASN A 238 -10.80 -22.76 10.13
N LEU A 239 -9.82 -21.86 10.02
CA LEU A 239 -9.88 -20.52 10.63
C LEU A 239 -11.07 -19.73 10.07
N THR A 240 -11.83 -19.11 10.98
CA THR A 240 -13.00 -18.28 10.65
C THR A 240 -12.80 -16.83 11.07
N LEU A 241 -13.53 -15.90 10.43
CA LEU A 241 -13.50 -14.49 10.82
C LEU A 241 -14.06 -14.27 12.22
N GLU A 242 -15.06 -15.06 12.62
CA GLU A 242 -15.68 -15.02 13.93
C GLU A 242 -14.67 -15.35 15.04
N GLN A 243 -13.79 -16.35 14.82
CA GLN A 243 -12.72 -16.65 15.76
C GLN A 243 -11.72 -15.49 15.88
N VAL A 244 -11.37 -14.85 14.75
CA VAL A 244 -10.48 -13.68 14.74
C VAL A 244 -11.10 -12.51 15.49
N GLU A 245 -12.38 -12.21 15.27
CA GLU A 245 -13.05 -11.05 15.89
C GLU A 245 -13.63 -11.36 17.28
N SER A 246 -13.45 -12.57 17.81
CA SER A 246 -13.97 -13.01 19.11
C SER A 246 -13.43 -12.22 20.31
N ASN A 247 -12.30 -11.52 20.13
CA ASN A 247 -11.65 -10.74 21.17
C ASN A 247 -10.94 -9.50 20.62
N ILE A 248 -10.65 -8.57 21.53
CA ILE A 248 -10.14 -7.23 21.19
C ILE A 248 -8.72 -7.21 20.61
N VAL A 249 -7.92 -8.27 20.80
CA VAL A 249 -6.55 -8.35 20.27
C VAL A 249 -6.49 -9.09 18.93
N ARG A 250 -7.60 -9.74 18.53
CA ARG A 250 -7.72 -10.52 17.29
C ARG A 250 -6.78 -11.72 17.19
N CYS A 251 -6.62 -12.45 18.29
CA CYS A 251 -5.91 -13.73 18.33
C CYS A 251 -6.94 -14.87 18.40
N PRO A 252 -6.93 -15.88 17.51
CA PRO A 252 -7.96 -16.92 17.50
C PRO A 252 -7.89 -17.89 18.68
N ASP A 253 -6.71 -17.99 19.32
CA ASP A 253 -6.50 -18.71 20.57
C ASP A 253 -6.83 -17.81 21.77
N GLN A 254 -7.82 -18.21 22.57
CA GLN A 254 -8.36 -17.39 23.66
C GLN A 254 -7.37 -17.21 24.81
N ASP A 255 -6.62 -18.25 25.18
CA ASP A 255 -5.65 -18.21 26.28
C ASP A 255 -4.48 -17.28 25.93
N MET A 256 -4.01 -17.32 24.68
CA MET A 256 -3.00 -16.40 24.17
C MET A 256 -3.57 -15.00 24.01
N ALA A 257 -4.82 -14.85 23.58
CA ALA A 257 -5.46 -13.54 23.50
C ALA A 257 -5.44 -12.83 24.85
N GLU A 258 -5.79 -13.52 25.94
CA GLU A 258 -5.78 -12.96 27.30
C GLU A 258 -4.36 -12.53 27.74
N LYS A 259 -3.36 -13.38 27.47
CA LYS A 259 -1.95 -13.06 27.77
C LYS A 259 -1.45 -11.86 26.97
N MET A 260 -1.80 -11.77 25.67
CA MET A 260 -1.45 -10.64 24.83
C MET A 260 -2.12 -9.35 25.30
N ILE A 261 -3.41 -9.41 25.67
CA ILE A 261 -4.15 -8.27 26.23
C ILE A 261 -3.48 -7.78 27.52
N ALA A 262 -3.13 -8.69 28.43
CA ALA A 262 -2.43 -8.35 29.67
C ALA A 262 -1.06 -7.69 29.40
N ALA A 263 -0.30 -8.20 28.41
CA ALA A 263 0.98 -7.60 28.01
C ALA A 263 0.80 -6.18 27.46
N ILE A 264 -0.23 -5.93 26.64
CA ILE A 264 -0.53 -4.58 26.12
C ILE A 264 -0.94 -3.64 27.26
N ASP A 265 -1.77 -4.09 28.18
CA ASP A 265 -2.22 -3.28 29.31
C ASP A 265 -1.07 -2.93 30.25
N ALA A 266 -0.16 -3.87 30.52
CA ALA A 266 1.02 -3.62 31.35
C ALA A 266 1.91 -2.51 30.78
N VAL A 267 2.13 -2.48 29.45
CA VAL A 267 2.92 -1.41 28.83
C VAL A 267 2.18 -0.09 28.73
N ARG A 268 0.86 -0.14 28.51
CA ARG A 268 -0.02 1.05 28.48
C ARG A 268 0.01 1.80 29.80
N VAL A 269 -0.12 1.11 30.94
CA VAL A 269 -0.15 1.73 32.27
C VAL A 269 1.14 2.47 32.60
N ARG A 270 2.30 1.95 32.17
CA ARG A 270 3.61 2.62 32.33
C ARG A 270 3.93 3.66 31.25
N GLY A 271 2.96 3.99 30.40
CA GLY A 271 3.11 5.03 29.39
C GLY A 271 4.00 4.68 28.21
N ASP A 272 4.07 3.39 27.86
CA ASP A 272 4.94 2.82 26.82
C ASP A 272 4.12 2.08 25.75
N SER A 273 4.80 1.51 24.75
CA SER A 273 4.16 0.75 23.67
C SER A 273 4.91 -0.54 23.33
N VAL A 274 4.24 -1.45 22.61
CA VAL A 274 4.82 -2.71 22.11
C VAL A 274 4.43 -2.95 20.66
N GLY A 275 5.31 -3.68 19.96
CA GLY A 275 5.07 -4.20 18.62
C GLY A 275 4.54 -5.62 18.67
N GLY A 276 4.55 -6.28 17.52
CA GLY A 276 4.08 -7.65 17.38
C GLY A 276 4.07 -8.14 15.94
N VAL A 277 3.40 -9.25 15.70
CA VAL A 277 3.32 -9.92 14.40
C VAL A 277 1.85 -10.21 14.06
N VAL A 278 1.49 -9.91 12.81
CA VAL A 278 0.24 -10.37 12.19
C VAL A 278 0.58 -11.54 11.28
N THR A 279 -0.10 -12.66 11.44
CA THR A 279 -0.12 -13.74 10.44
C THR A 279 -1.30 -13.50 9.51
N CYS A 280 -1.08 -13.62 8.20
CA CYS A 280 -2.14 -13.57 7.20
C CYS A 280 -2.12 -14.87 6.39
N ILE A 281 -3.31 -15.36 6.09
CA ILE A 281 -3.53 -16.50 5.20
C ILE A 281 -4.39 -16.06 4.02
N ALA A 282 -4.13 -16.62 2.84
CA ALA A 282 -5.02 -16.54 1.70
C ALA A 282 -5.32 -17.95 1.18
N ARG A 283 -6.58 -18.38 1.32
CA ARG A 283 -7.08 -19.69 0.88
C ARG A 283 -7.69 -19.58 -0.51
N ASN A 284 -7.74 -20.71 -1.23
CA ASN A 284 -8.33 -20.81 -2.56
C ASN A 284 -7.77 -19.76 -3.54
N VAL A 285 -6.47 -19.48 -3.44
CA VAL A 285 -5.80 -18.60 -4.40
C VAL A 285 -5.61 -19.41 -5.69
N PRO A 286 -6.03 -18.90 -6.86
CA PRO A 286 -5.81 -19.59 -8.13
C PRO A 286 -4.34 -19.95 -8.32
N ARG A 287 -4.08 -21.11 -8.92
CA ARG A 287 -2.73 -21.50 -9.36
C ARG A 287 -2.30 -20.58 -10.49
N GLY A 288 -1.02 -20.24 -10.52
CA GLY A 288 -0.44 -19.47 -11.64
C GLY A 288 -0.46 -17.95 -11.47
N LEU A 289 -0.86 -17.41 -10.32
CA LEU A 289 -0.76 -15.97 -10.06
C LEU A 289 0.68 -15.58 -9.72
N GLY A 290 1.19 -14.51 -10.31
CA GLY A 290 2.55 -14.03 -10.13
C GLY A 290 3.28 -13.82 -11.45
N THR A 291 4.18 -12.86 -11.48
CA THR A 291 4.98 -12.54 -12.67
C THR A 291 6.46 -12.72 -12.35
N PRO A 292 7.11 -13.82 -12.78
CA PRO A 292 8.48 -14.12 -12.36
C PRO A 292 9.52 -13.03 -12.65
N VAL A 293 10.73 -13.24 -12.10
CA VAL A 293 11.90 -12.35 -12.17
C VAL A 293 11.81 -11.15 -11.22
N PHE A 294 11.09 -10.09 -11.57
CA PHE A 294 11.06 -8.84 -10.79
C PHE A 294 9.75 -8.61 -10.04
N ASP A 295 8.63 -9.09 -10.60
CA ASP A 295 7.28 -8.86 -10.08
C ASP A 295 6.68 -10.16 -9.49
N LYS A 296 7.57 -10.97 -8.89
CA LYS A 296 7.21 -12.24 -8.25
C LYS A 296 6.10 -11.99 -7.22
N LEU A 297 5.17 -12.94 -7.09
CA LEU A 297 4.01 -12.74 -6.21
C LEU A 297 4.42 -12.40 -4.76
N GLU A 298 5.40 -13.11 -4.19
CA GLU A 298 5.93 -12.82 -2.87
C GLU A 298 6.64 -11.47 -2.77
N ALA A 299 7.22 -10.98 -3.87
CA ALA A 299 7.87 -9.66 -3.92
C ALA A 299 6.83 -8.52 -3.93
N GLU A 300 5.74 -8.67 -4.70
CA GLU A 300 4.64 -7.70 -4.68
C GLU A 300 3.88 -7.72 -3.36
N LEU A 301 3.67 -8.90 -2.75
CA LEU A 301 3.14 -9.02 -1.39
C LEU A 301 4.06 -8.34 -0.36
N ALA A 302 5.37 -8.58 -0.43
CA ALA A 302 6.33 -7.95 0.45
C ALA A 302 6.29 -6.42 0.32
N LYS A 303 6.31 -5.89 -0.90
CA LYS A 303 6.19 -4.44 -1.18
C LYS A 303 4.89 -3.86 -0.63
N ALA A 304 3.76 -4.54 -0.85
CA ALA A 304 2.46 -4.12 -0.36
C ALA A 304 2.45 -4.02 1.17
N LEU A 305 2.94 -5.04 1.86
CA LEU A 305 2.90 -5.14 3.32
C LEU A 305 3.96 -4.28 3.99
N MET A 306 5.17 -4.21 3.44
CA MET A 306 6.23 -3.32 3.92
C MET A 306 5.92 -1.83 3.69
N SER A 307 4.92 -1.51 2.85
CA SER A 307 4.43 -0.14 2.68
C SER A 307 3.41 0.29 3.76
N LEU A 308 2.95 -0.62 4.61
CA LEU A 308 2.06 -0.30 5.72
C LEU A 308 2.81 0.48 6.82
N PRO A 309 2.14 1.37 7.57
CA PRO A 309 2.75 2.06 8.70
C PRO A 309 3.29 1.08 9.75
N ALA A 310 4.43 1.43 10.34
CA ALA A 310 5.11 0.67 11.39
C ALA A 310 5.62 -0.74 11.02
N THR A 311 5.49 -1.21 9.78
CA THR A 311 6.07 -2.50 9.37
C THR A 311 7.60 -2.46 9.31
N LYS A 312 8.22 -3.59 9.65
CA LYS A 312 9.67 -3.78 9.71
C LYS A 312 10.16 -5.14 9.23
N GLY A 313 9.26 -6.10 9.01
CA GLY A 313 9.63 -7.40 8.48
C GLY A 313 8.45 -8.06 7.76
N PHE A 314 8.80 -8.89 6.79
CA PHE A 314 7.89 -9.72 6.01
C PHE A 314 8.52 -11.10 5.87
N GLU A 315 7.74 -12.13 6.09
CA GLU A 315 8.10 -13.53 5.86
C GLU A 315 6.99 -14.22 5.10
N ILE A 316 7.36 -15.20 4.27
CA ILE A 316 6.44 -16.09 3.57
C ILE A 316 6.77 -17.55 3.91
N GLY A 317 5.74 -18.36 4.12
CA GLY A 317 5.88 -19.78 4.47
C GLY A 317 6.74 -19.99 5.72
N SER A 318 7.78 -20.80 5.58
CA SER A 318 8.78 -21.06 6.62
C SER A 318 9.62 -19.81 6.98
N GLY A 319 9.64 -18.79 6.13
CA GLY A 319 10.34 -17.53 6.40
C GLY A 319 11.81 -17.73 6.78
N PHE A 320 12.27 -16.99 7.79
CA PHE A 320 13.63 -17.13 8.32
C PHE A 320 13.87 -18.47 9.03
N GLU A 321 12.84 -19.16 9.54
CA GLU A 321 13.04 -20.49 10.13
C GLU A 321 13.48 -21.53 9.09
N GLY A 322 13.01 -21.37 7.84
CA GLY A 322 13.46 -22.20 6.72
C GLY A 322 14.95 -22.14 6.44
N THR A 323 15.66 -21.07 6.85
CA THR A 323 17.11 -20.94 6.62
C THR A 323 17.94 -21.85 7.54
N LYS A 324 17.30 -22.49 8.52
CA LYS A 324 17.94 -23.44 9.45
C LYS A 324 17.81 -24.89 8.99
N MET A 325 17.08 -25.13 7.90
CA MET A 325 16.74 -26.46 7.39
C MET A 325 17.66 -26.86 6.23
N THR A 326 17.89 -28.16 6.08
CA THR A 326 18.46 -28.74 4.86
C THR A 326 17.41 -28.82 3.75
N GLY A 327 17.85 -28.98 2.49
CA GLY A 327 16.92 -29.11 1.37
C GLY A 327 15.93 -30.28 1.51
N SER A 328 16.39 -31.43 2.00
CA SER A 328 15.52 -32.59 2.25
C SER A 328 14.47 -32.35 3.34
N GLU A 329 14.77 -31.48 4.30
CA GLU A 329 13.81 -31.11 5.35
C GLU A 329 12.87 -30.00 4.88
N HIS A 330 13.32 -29.10 4.00
CA HIS A 330 12.55 -27.93 3.56
C HIS A 330 11.60 -28.25 2.40
N ASN A 331 12.03 -29.09 1.45
CA ASN A 331 11.29 -29.34 0.23
C ASN A 331 9.84 -29.78 0.48
N ASP A 332 8.92 -29.15 -0.24
CA ASP A 332 7.50 -29.50 -0.26
C ASP A 332 7.26 -30.59 -1.32
N GLU A 333 7.22 -31.85 -0.89
CA GLU A 333 7.03 -33.00 -1.79
C GLU A 333 5.66 -32.96 -2.47
N PHE A 334 5.64 -33.18 -3.79
CA PHE A 334 4.40 -33.22 -4.56
C PHE A 334 3.68 -34.56 -4.44
N TYR A 335 2.36 -34.50 -4.52
CA TYR A 335 1.49 -35.66 -4.64
C TYR A 335 0.22 -35.37 -5.44
N ILE A 336 -0.53 -36.41 -5.77
CA ILE A 336 -1.84 -36.30 -6.42
C ILE A 336 -2.92 -36.58 -5.37
N ASP A 337 -3.83 -35.63 -5.16
CA ASP A 337 -4.98 -35.80 -4.26
C ASP A 337 -6.05 -36.75 -4.84
N GLU A 338 -7.10 -37.05 -4.06
CA GLU A 338 -8.17 -37.97 -4.45
C GLU A 338 -8.94 -37.53 -5.71
N ILE A 339 -8.89 -36.24 -6.05
CA ILE A 339 -9.61 -35.63 -7.18
C ILE A 339 -8.67 -35.44 -8.38
N GLY A 340 -7.39 -35.84 -8.26
CA GLY A 340 -6.40 -35.79 -9.34
C GLY A 340 -5.60 -34.49 -9.41
N ASN A 341 -5.69 -33.60 -8.42
CA ASN A 341 -4.90 -32.38 -8.41
C ASN A 341 -3.49 -32.65 -7.86
N VAL A 342 -2.48 -32.04 -8.50
CA VAL A 342 -1.13 -31.95 -7.92
C VAL A 342 -1.17 -31.01 -6.71
N ARG A 343 -0.70 -31.46 -5.55
CA ARG A 343 -0.65 -30.76 -4.24
C ARG A 343 0.71 -30.98 -3.59
N THR A 344 1.01 -30.28 -2.49
CA THR A 344 2.22 -30.53 -1.70
C THR A 344 1.95 -31.09 -0.30
N ARG A 345 2.78 -32.02 0.16
CA ARG A 345 2.65 -32.69 1.47
C ARG A 345 2.82 -31.74 2.65
N THR A 346 3.65 -30.72 2.47
CA THR A 346 3.89 -29.62 3.39
C THR A 346 3.74 -28.31 2.64
N ASN A 347 3.71 -27.20 3.38
CA ASN A 347 3.55 -25.86 2.79
C ASN A 347 4.62 -24.89 3.30
N ARG A 348 5.89 -25.31 3.28
CA ARG A 348 7.03 -24.49 3.73
C ARG A 348 7.33 -23.36 2.76
N SER A 349 7.01 -23.53 1.49
CA SER A 349 6.99 -22.47 0.48
C SER A 349 5.92 -21.41 0.72
N GLY A 350 4.90 -21.70 1.56
CA GLY A 350 3.86 -20.75 1.91
C GLY A 350 2.96 -20.38 0.72
N GLY A 351 2.60 -21.37 -0.10
CA GLY A 351 1.69 -21.23 -1.23
C GLY A 351 2.31 -20.62 -2.49
N ILE A 352 3.60 -20.30 -2.48
CA ILE A 352 4.29 -19.64 -3.61
C ILE A 352 5.62 -20.33 -3.92
N GLN A 353 5.78 -20.79 -5.16
CA GLN A 353 7.01 -21.41 -5.65
C GLN A 353 7.46 -20.73 -6.96
N GLY A 354 8.74 -20.37 -7.06
CA GLY A 354 9.29 -19.73 -8.25
C GLY A 354 8.73 -18.34 -8.57
N GLY A 355 8.05 -17.68 -7.63
CA GLY A 355 7.36 -16.42 -7.87
C GLY A 355 5.87 -16.54 -8.20
N ILE A 356 5.32 -17.77 -8.17
CA ILE A 356 3.99 -18.11 -8.68
C ILE A 356 3.21 -18.88 -7.60
N SER A 357 1.91 -18.58 -7.44
CA SER A 357 1.02 -19.35 -6.55
C SER A 357 0.88 -20.80 -7.01
N ASN A 358 1.11 -21.74 -6.10
CA ASN A 358 1.02 -23.19 -6.39
C ASN A 358 -0.36 -23.79 -6.04
N GLY A 359 -1.26 -23.00 -5.45
CA GLY A 359 -2.62 -23.38 -5.08
C GLY A 359 -2.78 -23.90 -3.66
N GLU A 360 -1.68 -24.05 -2.90
CA GLU A 360 -1.76 -24.19 -1.45
C GLU A 360 -2.08 -22.84 -0.80
N THR A 361 -2.51 -22.87 0.47
CA THR A 361 -2.76 -21.66 1.24
C THR A 361 -1.51 -20.77 1.27
N ILE A 362 -1.65 -19.51 0.89
CA ILE A 362 -0.54 -18.55 1.05
C ILE A 362 -0.46 -18.17 2.51
N VAL A 363 0.70 -18.35 3.14
CA VAL A 363 0.92 -18.03 4.56
C VAL A 363 2.04 -17.02 4.69
N MET A 364 1.78 -15.92 5.39
CA MET A 364 2.75 -14.85 5.57
C MET A 364 2.71 -14.25 6.98
N ARG A 365 3.85 -13.73 7.43
CA ARG A 365 3.99 -13.06 8.74
C ARG A 365 4.55 -11.65 8.54
N ILE A 366 3.92 -10.67 9.19
CA ILE A 366 4.25 -9.26 9.06
C ILE A 366 4.59 -8.69 10.43
N ALA A 367 5.82 -8.21 10.58
CA ALA A 367 6.33 -7.65 11.83
C ALA A 367 6.09 -6.14 11.90
N PHE A 368 5.50 -5.68 13.00
CA PHE A 368 5.24 -4.28 13.29
C PHE A 368 6.06 -3.83 14.50
N LYS A 369 6.74 -2.69 14.37
CA LYS A 369 7.45 -2.05 15.49
C LYS A 369 6.47 -1.45 16.52
N PRO A 370 6.92 -1.20 17.76
CA PRO A 370 6.15 -0.42 18.72
C PRO A 370 5.73 0.96 18.21
N THR A 371 4.57 1.44 18.66
CA THR A 371 4.09 2.81 18.40
C THR A 371 5.11 3.83 18.92
N SER A 372 5.55 4.73 18.05
CA SER A 372 6.67 5.62 18.39
C SER A 372 6.29 6.80 19.27
N THR A 373 5.01 7.19 19.28
CA THR A 373 4.53 8.20 20.22
C THR A 373 4.12 7.54 21.54
N ILE A 374 4.86 7.85 22.61
CA ILE A 374 4.68 7.35 23.98
C ILE A 374 4.68 8.51 24.98
N THR A 375 4.18 8.31 26.20
CA THR A 375 4.04 9.39 27.20
C THR A 375 5.29 9.60 28.05
N LYS A 376 6.31 8.77 27.87
CA LYS A 376 7.64 8.95 28.45
C LYS A 376 8.38 10.11 27.77
N PHE A 377 9.26 10.77 28.52
CA PHE A 377 10.16 11.77 27.94
C PHE A 377 11.12 11.11 26.96
N GLN A 378 11.34 11.78 25.83
CA GLN A 378 12.28 11.36 24.80
C GLN A 378 13.13 12.54 24.38
N LYS A 379 14.45 12.33 24.31
CA LYS A 379 15.39 13.31 23.76
C LYS A 379 15.20 13.38 22.24
N THR A 380 15.21 14.60 21.72
CA THR A 380 15.08 14.85 20.28
C THR A 380 15.67 16.22 19.93
N VAL A 381 15.48 16.66 18.68
CA VAL A 381 15.88 17.98 18.20
C VAL A 381 14.71 18.73 17.57
N THR A 382 14.77 20.05 17.63
CA THR A 382 13.85 20.96 16.92
C THR A 382 14.24 21.08 15.45
N ARG A 383 13.37 21.73 14.67
CA ARG A 383 13.67 22.09 13.27
C ARG A 383 14.93 22.96 13.15
N ASP A 384 15.19 23.80 14.16
CA ASP A 384 16.35 24.69 14.27
C ASP A 384 17.60 23.99 14.84
N ARG A 385 17.59 22.66 14.89
CA ARG A 385 18.70 21.79 15.34
C ARG A 385 19.11 22.01 16.80
N GLN A 386 18.19 22.49 17.63
CA GLN A 386 18.41 22.59 19.07
C GLN A 386 17.97 21.30 19.75
N GLU A 387 18.81 20.78 20.65
CA GLU A 387 18.43 19.65 21.49
C GLU A 387 17.27 20.03 22.41
N THR A 388 16.31 19.12 22.56
CA THR A 388 15.14 19.32 23.39
C THR A 388 14.59 17.98 23.88
N GLU A 389 13.62 18.04 24.78
CA GLU A 389 12.87 16.87 25.22
C GLU A 389 11.42 16.99 24.76
N LEU A 390 10.90 15.88 24.23
CA LEU A 390 9.51 15.78 23.85
C LEU A 390 8.81 14.79 24.77
N ARG A 391 7.67 15.23 25.31
CA ARG A 391 6.71 14.36 25.98
C ARG A 391 5.39 14.50 25.27
N ALA A 392 5.04 13.52 24.45
CA ALA A 392 3.76 13.54 23.76
C ALA A 392 2.63 13.39 24.78
N ARG A 393 1.75 14.39 24.82
CA ARG A 393 0.47 14.33 25.53
C ARG A 393 -0.57 13.84 24.55
N GLY A 394 -1.35 12.83 24.93
CA GLY A 394 -2.45 12.38 24.09
C GLY A 394 -2.69 10.88 24.08
N ARG A 395 -3.58 10.48 23.17
CA ARG A 395 -4.20 9.17 23.05
C ARG A 395 -3.51 8.38 21.94
N HIS A 396 -2.49 7.61 22.29
CA HIS A 396 -1.72 6.79 21.33
C HIS A 396 -2.01 5.30 21.52
N ASP A 397 -1.92 4.54 20.43
CA ASP A 397 -2.06 3.09 20.48
C ASP A 397 -0.90 2.48 21.30
N PRO A 398 -1.15 1.74 22.39
CA PRO A 398 -0.09 1.00 23.08
C PRO A 398 0.41 -0.19 22.23
N CYS A 399 -0.39 -0.67 21.29
CA CYS A 399 -0.03 -1.66 20.29
C CYS A 399 -0.85 -1.45 19.01
N VAL A 400 -0.20 -1.33 17.85
CA VAL A 400 -0.89 -1.11 16.56
C VAL A 400 -1.42 -2.39 15.92
N VAL A 401 -0.94 -3.55 16.38
CA VAL A 401 -1.08 -4.84 15.70
C VAL A 401 -2.55 -5.29 15.55
N PRO A 402 -3.44 -5.14 16.57
CA PRO A 402 -4.85 -5.49 16.40
C PRO A 402 -5.53 -4.71 15.26
N ARG A 403 -5.20 -3.42 15.13
CA ARG A 403 -5.74 -2.57 14.05
C ARG A 403 -5.09 -2.84 12.70
N ALA A 404 -3.90 -3.45 12.68
CA ALA A 404 -3.20 -3.78 11.46
C ALA A 404 -3.81 -5.00 10.74
N VAL A 405 -4.57 -5.86 11.42
CA VAL A 405 -5.24 -7.04 10.85
C VAL A 405 -6.03 -6.71 9.56
N PRO A 406 -7.07 -5.85 9.58
CA PRO A 406 -7.80 -5.50 8.35
C PRO A 406 -6.94 -4.75 7.31
N MET A 407 -5.86 -4.07 7.74
CA MET A 407 -4.94 -3.40 6.83
C MET A 407 -4.07 -4.39 6.05
N VAL A 408 -3.64 -5.47 6.72
CA VAL A 408 -2.88 -6.57 6.10
C VAL A 408 -3.76 -7.32 5.11
N GLU A 409 -4.97 -7.73 5.52
CA GLU A 409 -5.94 -8.38 4.63
C GLU A 409 -6.19 -7.57 3.36
N ALA A 410 -6.42 -6.26 3.53
CA ALA A 410 -6.68 -5.36 2.41
C ALA A 410 -5.50 -5.34 1.41
N MET A 411 -4.26 -5.20 1.89
CA MET A 411 -3.10 -5.15 1.01
C MET A 411 -2.85 -6.48 0.28
N VAL A 412 -3.08 -7.61 0.94
CA VAL A 412 -3.00 -8.93 0.28
C VAL A 412 -4.07 -9.06 -0.79
N ALA A 413 -5.32 -8.70 -0.48
CA ALA A 413 -6.41 -8.73 -1.45
C ALA A 413 -6.14 -7.84 -2.67
N LEU A 414 -5.58 -6.64 -2.47
CA LEU A 414 -5.20 -5.75 -3.57
C LEU A 414 -4.16 -6.38 -4.51
N VAL A 415 -3.12 -7.02 -3.96
CA VAL A 415 -2.10 -7.72 -4.77
C VAL A 415 -2.74 -8.87 -5.54
N LEU A 416 -3.54 -9.72 -4.87
CA LEU A 416 -4.15 -10.88 -5.48
C LEU A 416 -5.15 -10.50 -6.58
N ALA A 417 -5.96 -9.45 -6.37
CA ALA A 417 -6.89 -8.96 -7.39
C ALA A 417 -6.13 -8.41 -8.61
N ASP A 418 -5.07 -7.64 -8.39
CA ASP A 418 -4.25 -7.10 -9.48
C ASP A 418 -3.56 -8.21 -10.30
N GLN A 419 -3.00 -9.21 -9.61
CA GLN A 419 -2.35 -10.36 -10.25
C GLN A 419 -3.35 -11.26 -10.98
N LEU A 420 -4.57 -11.41 -10.44
CA LEU A 420 -5.66 -12.12 -11.11
C LEU A 420 -5.99 -11.46 -12.44
N LEU A 421 -6.21 -10.14 -12.46
CA LEU A 421 -6.51 -9.40 -13.69
C LEU A 421 -5.36 -9.48 -14.70
N GLN A 422 -4.10 -9.39 -14.23
CA GLN A 422 -2.92 -9.53 -15.10
C GLN A 422 -2.86 -10.93 -15.73
N ASN A 423 -3.11 -11.98 -14.95
CA ASN A 423 -3.15 -13.34 -15.45
C ASN A 423 -4.25 -13.54 -16.51
N TYR A 424 -5.45 -12.98 -16.28
CA TYR A 424 -6.50 -13.00 -17.29
C TYR A 424 -6.08 -12.27 -18.58
N ALA A 425 -5.49 -11.07 -18.45
CA ALA A 425 -5.10 -10.26 -19.60
C ALA A 425 -3.95 -10.87 -20.42
N GLN A 426 -2.96 -11.47 -19.77
CA GLN A 426 -1.75 -11.97 -20.42
C GLN A 426 -1.86 -13.45 -20.81
N CYS A 427 -2.34 -14.30 -19.90
CA CYS A 427 -2.21 -15.75 -20.02
C CYS A 427 -3.47 -16.44 -20.56
N GLN A 428 -4.63 -15.78 -20.51
CA GLN A 428 -5.90 -16.37 -20.96
C GLN A 428 -6.39 -15.80 -22.30
N PHE A 429 -5.60 -14.91 -22.92
CA PHE A 429 -5.92 -14.39 -24.25
C PHE A 429 -5.82 -15.47 -25.33
N LEU A 430 -4.85 -16.38 -25.20
CA LEU A 430 -4.72 -17.59 -26.01
C LEU A 430 -4.93 -18.82 -25.11
N PRO A 431 -5.62 -19.86 -25.60
CA PRO A 431 -5.81 -21.08 -24.81
C PRO A 431 -4.48 -21.82 -24.63
N LEU A 432 -4.33 -22.52 -23.51
CA LEU A 432 -3.22 -23.46 -23.31
C LEU A 432 -3.33 -24.61 -24.31
N ASP A 433 -2.19 -25.03 -24.86
CA ASP A 433 -2.10 -26.22 -25.69
C ASP A 433 -2.23 -27.48 -24.80
N PRO A 434 -3.31 -28.27 -24.93
CA PRO A 434 -3.48 -29.48 -24.14
C PRO A 434 -2.37 -30.51 -24.34
N VAL A 435 -1.69 -30.50 -25.49
CA VAL A 435 -0.57 -31.40 -25.78
C VAL A 435 0.62 -31.07 -24.87
N LEU A 436 0.94 -29.78 -24.72
CA LEU A 436 2.00 -29.29 -23.81
C LEU A 436 1.68 -29.55 -22.34
N GLN A 437 0.39 -29.65 -22.01
CA GLN A 437 -0.07 -29.97 -20.65
C GLN A 437 -0.21 -31.49 -20.41
N SER A 438 -0.13 -32.31 -21.46
CA SER A 438 -0.22 -33.76 -21.37
C SER A 438 1.16 -34.39 -21.13
N SER A 439 1.20 -35.47 -20.36
CA SER A 439 2.42 -36.26 -20.11
C SER A 439 2.99 -36.96 -21.36
N LYS A 440 2.31 -36.87 -22.51
CA LYS A 440 2.60 -37.66 -23.72
C LYS A 440 3.76 -37.15 -24.58
N LEU A 441 4.35 -36.00 -24.25
CA LEU A 441 5.55 -35.50 -24.94
C LEU A 441 6.83 -36.32 -24.64
N ALA A 442 6.78 -37.28 -23.72
CA ALA A 442 7.93 -38.11 -23.32
C ALA A 442 7.96 -39.53 -23.94
N ALA A 443 7.09 -39.86 -24.89
CA ALA A 443 7.21 -41.12 -25.62
C ALA A 443 8.18 -40.93 -26.80
N ASN A 444 9.41 -41.42 -26.64
CA ASN A 444 10.40 -41.52 -27.72
C ASN A 444 9.79 -42.11 -29.01
N PRO A 445 10.25 -41.71 -30.21
CA PRO A 445 9.89 -42.42 -31.43
C PRO A 445 10.32 -43.90 -31.29
N PRO A 446 9.56 -44.85 -31.86
CA PRO A 446 9.91 -46.26 -31.78
C PRO A 446 11.32 -46.48 -32.34
N GLU A 447 12.16 -47.16 -31.56
CA GLU A 447 13.42 -47.69 -32.06
C GLU A 447 13.09 -48.58 -33.27
N GLU A 448 13.62 -48.24 -34.44
CA GLU A 448 13.59 -49.15 -35.59
C GLU A 448 14.34 -50.43 -35.20
N GLU A 449 13.62 -51.55 -35.13
CA GLU A 449 14.23 -52.87 -35.04
C GLU A 449 15.26 -53.03 -36.16
N PRO A 450 16.51 -53.45 -35.86
CA PRO A 450 17.45 -53.77 -36.91
C PRO A 450 16.90 -54.95 -37.71
N ALA A 451 16.66 -54.71 -39.00
CA ALA A 451 16.25 -55.73 -39.96
C ALA A 451 17.14 -56.97 -39.81
N ALA A 452 16.51 -58.10 -39.50
CA ALA A 452 17.15 -59.41 -39.51
C ALA A 452 17.74 -59.66 -40.92
N ALA A 453 19.06 -59.55 -41.02
CA ALA A 453 19.79 -60.01 -42.20
C ALA A 453 19.79 -61.54 -42.21
N HIS A 454 18.88 -62.11 -42.98
CA HIS A 454 19.02 -63.45 -43.55
C HIS A 454 20.04 -63.39 -44.70
N ALA A 455 21.19 -64.04 -44.52
CA ALA A 455 21.92 -64.89 -45.49
C ALA A 455 23.37 -65.12 -45.00
#